data_AF-A0A1I0PJ62-F1
#
_entry.id   AF-A0A1I0PJ62-F1
#
_cell.length_a   1.000
_cell.length_b   1.000
_cell.length_c   1.000
_cell.angle_alpha   90.00
_cell.angle_beta   90.00
_cell.angle_gamma   90.00
#
_symmetry.space_group_name_H-M   'P 1'
#
loop_
_entity.id
_entity.type
_entity.pdbx_description
1 polymer ?
#
loop_
_entity_poly.entity_id
_entity_poly.type
_entity_poly.pdbx_seq_one_letter_code
_entity_poly.pdbx_strand_id
1 'polypeptide(L)'
;MATPHPALDAAVDQFAQQPGVTPAHVASLRAALSSDPGLNQRLDAEVTRGALHGFAVAGPSSPDRPVGEYDSTTRTMTLPASAFPISGQSTDLRSVLRVQAMVVDFAGKTYPDASGAAHPVTADMLKNLQDTLNGSPALAADIKRAATTVDPMQPQHRILESFTFAAPGAGVGGSFSAPTHSMNLVSERLMSATPPGGTGHYDPYDLTFVIGHEVQHGFNAQAAAQARASFVADVRALAATPGPVHDYTALVERRIQAAREDEASAHISGWNALRSRVEHERGSVSLAAIDRANHSRAADFLEVRNGALVPRANVQLDADLSMAHTPSNIAAMGYNYFDRPVNPAPEDNRQAMRLAHGGIEDYPNYYAGWAIAVIGSEERAATHGRGPAPQIQINMKHVGLHEDMMEQAGLNLAPSQQSIPYLDSSSQPAVPHTFDHTADGPHQYQHVPVAPQRLDDPSHPDHALYQQARGHVVSLDQSLGRTPDVHSDQLASAAAVQARADGLQRIDMVALSTDGQRLWGVQTPPGRTDHLFDLRTSVPTAEAMTPMEQSGAKWPLAMQQFEQAQARQQEQSQQVAQQQAPSQGPVMTHGAL
;
A
#
# COMPACT_ATOMS: atom_id res chain seq x y z
N MET A 1 -32.86 36.43 -1.50
CA MET A 1 -33.97 35.76 -2.21
C MET A 1 -33.42 34.47 -2.77
N ALA A 2 -34.14 33.35 -2.70
CA ALA A 2 -33.70 32.12 -3.36
C ALA A 2 -33.62 32.37 -4.88
N THR A 3 -32.58 31.85 -5.53
CA THR A 3 -32.46 31.92 -6.99
C THR A 3 -33.64 31.17 -7.61
N PRO A 4 -34.41 31.78 -8.54
CA PRO A 4 -35.53 31.10 -9.18
C PRO A 4 -35.02 30.02 -10.14
N HIS A 5 -35.68 28.85 -10.14
CA HIS A 5 -35.37 27.70 -10.99
C HIS A 5 -36.61 27.32 -11.81
N PRO A 6 -37.05 28.17 -12.76
CA PRO A 6 -38.36 28.06 -13.39
C PRO A 6 -38.55 26.77 -14.20
N ALA A 7 -37.48 26.19 -14.74
CA ALA A 7 -37.54 24.94 -15.47
C ALA A 7 -37.80 23.77 -14.51
N LEU A 8 -37.06 23.70 -13.40
CA LEU A 8 -37.29 22.70 -12.37
C LEU A 8 -38.65 22.88 -11.67
N ASP A 9 -39.07 24.11 -11.40
CA ASP A 9 -40.40 24.41 -10.84
C ASP A 9 -41.52 23.87 -11.74
N ALA A 10 -41.41 24.06 -13.07
CA ALA A 10 -42.35 23.52 -14.04
C ALA A 10 -42.37 21.98 -14.04
N ALA A 11 -41.21 21.33 -13.90
CA ALA A 11 -41.12 19.87 -13.78
C ALA A 11 -41.80 19.35 -12.49
N VAL A 12 -41.67 20.08 -11.38
CA VAL A 12 -42.37 19.78 -10.11
C VAL A 12 -43.88 20.02 -10.23
N ASP A 13 -44.31 21.05 -10.97
CA ASP A 13 -45.72 21.30 -11.23
C ASP A 13 -46.34 20.22 -12.14
N GLN A 14 -45.59 19.72 -13.12
CA GLN A 14 -46.00 18.56 -13.92
C GLN A 14 -46.13 17.29 -13.05
N PHE A 15 -45.18 17.07 -12.14
CA PHE A 15 -45.26 15.98 -11.16
C PHE A 15 -46.54 16.07 -10.31
N ALA A 16 -46.96 17.27 -9.90
CA ALA A 16 -48.19 17.47 -9.13
C ALA A 16 -49.48 17.06 -9.88
N GLN A 17 -49.44 17.00 -11.21
CA GLN A 17 -50.59 16.59 -12.05
C GLN A 17 -50.62 15.08 -12.33
N GLN A 18 -49.62 14.31 -11.90
CA GLN A 18 -49.55 12.89 -12.21
C GLN A 18 -50.52 12.06 -11.36
N PRO A 19 -51.12 10.99 -11.94
CA PRO A 19 -51.95 10.06 -11.19
C PRO A 19 -51.20 9.46 -10.00
N GLY A 20 -51.84 9.45 -8.82
CA GLY A 20 -51.25 8.91 -7.59
C GLY A 20 -50.32 9.87 -6.83
N VAL A 21 -50.05 11.07 -7.36
CA VAL A 21 -49.30 12.11 -6.64
C VAL A 21 -50.23 12.89 -5.72
N THR A 22 -49.87 13.01 -4.45
CA THR A 22 -50.62 13.76 -3.44
C THR A 22 -50.01 15.14 -3.20
N PRO A 23 -50.77 16.11 -2.67
CA PRO A 23 -50.19 17.39 -2.24
C PRO A 23 -49.02 17.24 -1.25
N ALA A 24 -49.04 16.19 -0.42
CA ALA A 24 -47.97 15.87 0.52
C ALA A 24 -46.68 15.42 -0.20
N HIS A 25 -46.78 14.66 -1.29
CA HIS A 25 -45.63 14.30 -2.12
C HIS A 25 -44.99 15.56 -2.73
N VAL A 26 -45.81 16.45 -3.31
CA VAL A 26 -45.33 17.70 -3.92
C VAL A 26 -44.65 18.59 -2.87
N ALA A 27 -45.27 18.75 -1.69
CA ALA A 27 -44.70 19.51 -0.60
C ALA A 27 -43.35 18.93 -0.13
N SER A 28 -43.24 17.60 -0.04
CA SER A 28 -42.01 16.91 0.34
C SER A 28 -40.90 17.10 -0.69
N LEU A 29 -41.22 16.98 -1.98
CA LEU A 29 -40.27 17.21 -3.07
C LEU A 29 -39.75 18.65 -3.07
N ARG A 30 -40.65 19.64 -2.96
CA ARG A 30 -40.27 21.06 -2.86
C ARG A 30 -39.42 21.34 -1.62
N ALA A 31 -39.75 20.74 -0.48
CA ALA A 31 -38.97 20.88 0.75
C ALA A 31 -37.56 20.27 0.60
N ALA A 32 -37.45 19.08 -0.01
CA ALA A 32 -36.16 18.43 -0.25
C ALA A 32 -35.28 19.28 -1.17
N LEU A 33 -35.81 19.77 -2.30
CA LEU A 33 -35.08 20.62 -3.24
C LEU A 33 -34.65 21.96 -2.62
N SER A 34 -35.56 22.67 -1.95
CA SER A 34 -35.25 23.97 -1.32
C SER A 34 -34.26 23.88 -0.17
N SER A 35 -34.19 22.74 0.50
CA SER A 35 -33.24 22.50 1.59
C SER A 35 -31.81 22.22 1.13
N ASP A 36 -31.57 22.11 -0.17
CA ASP A 36 -30.28 21.77 -0.75
C ASP A 36 -30.00 22.58 -2.03
N PRO A 37 -29.48 23.81 -1.91
CA PRO A 37 -29.30 24.71 -3.06
C PRO A 37 -28.40 24.14 -4.16
N GLY A 38 -27.37 23.36 -3.79
CA GLY A 38 -26.47 22.73 -4.76
C GLY A 38 -27.15 21.61 -5.55
N LEU A 39 -27.96 20.78 -4.90
CA LEU A 39 -28.81 19.80 -5.58
C LEU A 39 -29.84 20.50 -6.49
N ASN A 40 -30.49 21.55 -5.99
CA ASN A 40 -31.50 22.30 -6.73
C ASN A 40 -30.92 22.87 -8.03
N GLN A 41 -29.75 23.50 -7.95
CA GLN A 41 -29.03 24.03 -9.12
C GLN A 41 -28.64 22.92 -10.11
N ARG A 42 -28.16 21.77 -9.62
CA ARG A 42 -27.80 20.63 -10.50
C ARG A 42 -29.02 20.12 -11.25
N LEU A 43 -30.13 19.83 -10.56
CA LEU A 43 -31.35 19.33 -11.21
C LEU A 43 -31.97 20.36 -12.16
N ASP A 44 -31.92 21.65 -11.84
CA ASP A 44 -32.38 22.70 -12.76
C ASP A 44 -31.52 22.77 -14.03
N ALA A 45 -30.21 22.57 -13.93
CA ALA A 45 -29.33 22.44 -15.09
C ALA A 45 -29.68 21.20 -15.94
N GLU A 46 -29.99 20.08 -15.30
CA GLU A 46 -30.45 18.85 -15.97
C GLU A 46 -31.77 19.06 -16.72
N VAL A 47 -32.73 19.77 -16.12
CA VAL A 47 -34.00 20.10 -16.78
C VAL A 47 -33.79 21.09 -17.93
N THR A 48 -32.97 22.13 -17.71
CA THR A 48 -32.69 23.15 -18.71
C THR A 48 -31.99 22.58 -19.95
N ARG A 49 -31.05 21.63 -19.77
CA ARG A 49 -30.40 20.94 -20.90
C ARG A 49 -31.26 19.83 -21.52
N GLY A 50 -32.46 19.61 -20.98
CA GLY A 50 -33.40 18.58 -21.41
C GLY A 50 -32.99 17.17 -21.04
N ALA A 51 -31.99 16.96 -20.18
CA ALA A 51 -31.59 15.65 -19.71
C ALA A 51 -32.57 15.08 -18.66
N LEU A 52 -33.32 15.94 -17.95
CA LEU A 52 -34.41 15.55 -17.07
C LEU A 52 -35.70 16.25 -17.52
N HIS A 53 -36.79 15.52 -17.76
CA HIS A 53 -38.09 16.10 -18.10
C HIS A 53 -39.01 16.23 -16.89
N GLY A 54 -38.88 15.34 -15.90
CA GLY A 54 -39.76 15.39 -14.74
C GLY A 54 -39.54 14.26 -13.75
N PHE A 55 -40.39 14.25 -12.72
CA PHE A 55 -40.39 13.27 -11.64
C PHE A 55 -41.60 12.36 -11.74
N ALA A 56 -41.52 11.17 -11.14
CA ALA A 56 -42.66 10.28 -10.88
C ALA A 56 -42.54 9.66 -9.48
N VAL A 57 -43.63 9.13 -8.93
CA VAL A 57 -43.58 8.29 -7.72
C VAL A 57 -43.73 6.83 -8.14
N ALA A 58 -42.91 5.95 -7.58
CA ALA A 58 -43.04 4.51 -7.78
C ALA A 58 -44.44 4.03 -7.37
N GLY A 59 -45.07 3.22 -8.22
CA GLY A 59 -46.40 2.69 -7.96
C GLY A 59 -46.37 1.59 -6.89
N PRO A 60 -47.52 1.20 -6.32
CA PRO A 60 -47.60 0.17 -5.27
C PRO A 60 -47.08 -1.22 -5.71
N SER A 61 -47.06 -1.50 -7.01
CA SER A 61 -46.56 -2.74 -7.61
C SER A 61 -45.20 -2.61 -8.29
N SER A 62 -44.55 -1.45 -8.17
CA SER A 62 -43.21 -1.25 -8.71
C SER A 62 -42.19 -2.08 -7.90
N PRO A 63 -41.12 -2.59 -8.53
CA PRO A 63 -40.00 -3.20 -7.81
C PRO A 63 -39.46 -2.25 -6.74
N ASP A 64 -38.93 -2.80 -5.65
CA ASP A 64 -38.26 -1.98 -4.64
C ASP A 64 -36.96 -1.39 -5.23
N ARG A 65 -36.91 -0.06 -5.27
CA ARG A 65 -35.79 0.72 -5.79
C ARG A 65 -35.41 1.79 -4.77
N PRO A 66 -34.68 1.43 -3.69
CA PRO A 66 -34.43 2.31 -2.55
C PRO A 66 -33.61 3.57 -2.86
N VAL A 67 -32.93 3.63 -4.02
CA VAL A 67 -32.26 4.84 -4.51
C VAL A 67 -33.00 5.54 -5.65
N GLY A 68 -34.18 5.07 -6.04
CA GLY A 68 -34.93 5.57 -7.20
C GLY A 68 -34.46 4.98 -8.53
N GLU A 69 -35.08 5.44 -9.62
CA GLU A 69 -34.78 5.03 -10.99
C GLU A 69 -34.95 6.18 -11.98
N TYR A 70 -33.97 6.35 -12.84
CA TYR A 70 -33.97 7.28 -13.95
C TYR A 70 -34.07 6.51 -15.27
N ASP A 71 -35.09 6.83 -16.06
CA ASP A 71 -35.27 6.31 -17.41
C ASP A 71 -34.71 7.32 -18.42
N SER A 72 -33.62 6.95 -19.11
CA SER A 72 -32.97 7.81 -20.10
C SER A 72 -33.80 8.05 -21.37
N THR A 73 -34.80 7.21 -21.65
CA THR A 73 -35.67 7.31 -22.82
C THR A 73 -36.76 8.35 -22.58
N THR A 74 -37.47 8.22 -21.46
CA THR A 74 -38.53 9.18 -21.08
C THR A 74 -37.97 10.41 -20.36
N ARG A 75 -36.73 10.33 -19.90
CA ARG A 75 -36.02 11.33 -19.08
C ARG A 75 -36.78 11.64 -17.79
N THR A 76 -37.34 10.60 -17.18
CA THR A 76 -38.13 10.71 -15.95
C THR A 76 -37.39 10.09 -14.78
N MET A 77 -37.35 10.81 -13.66
CA MET A 77 -36.81 10.33 -12.38
C MET A 77 -37.95 9.80 -11.51
N THR A 78 -38.03 8.49 -11.35
CA THR A 78 -38.99 7.80 -10.49
C THR A 78 -38.43 7.70 -9.06
N LEU A 79 -39.14 8.30 -8.12
CA LEU A 79 -38.80 8.38 -6.71
C LEU A 79 -39.52 7.26 -5.94
N PRO A 80 -38.84 6.53 -5.04
CA PRO A 80 -39.47 5.44 -4.30
C PRO A 80 -40.54 5.99 -3.35
N ALA A 81 -41.67 5.28 -3.26
CA ALA A 81 -42.77 5.66 -2.36
C ALA A 81 -42.31 5.73 -0.90
N SER A 82 -41.38 4.87 -0.49
CA SER A 82 -40.78 4.84 0.86
C SER A 82 -40.00 6.10 1.22
N ALA A 83 -39.52 6.87 0.24
CA ALA A 83 -38.83 8.14 0.51
C ALA A 83 -39.79 9.27 0.86
N PHE A 84 -41.10 9.13 0.59
CA PHE A 84 -42.11 10.12 0.97
C PHE A 84 -42.65 9.82 2.37
N PRO A 85 -42.57 10.79 3.31
CA PRO A 85 -43.04 10.57 4.65
C PRO A 85 -44.58 10.65 4.68
N ILE A 86 -45.20 9.87 5.57
CA ILE A 86 -46.66 9.97 5.84
C ILE A 86 -46.98 11.35 6.47
N SER A 87 -46.03 11.93 7.21
CA SER A 87 -46.07 13.31 7.71
C SER A 87 -44.66 13.83 8.04
N GLY A 88 -44.41 15.13 7.88
CA GLY A 88 -43.10 15.76 8.19
C GLY A 88 -42.15 15.89 6.99
N GLN A 89 -40.90 16.30 7.24
CA GLN A 89 -39.84 16.33 6.21
C GLN A 89 -39.13 14.96 6.14
N SER A 90 -38.84 14.48 4.94
CA SER A 90 -38.05 13.25 4.74
C SER A 90 -36.61 13.58 4.39
N THR A 91 -35.70 13.17 5.27
CA THR A 91 -34.26 13.16 4.99
C THR A 91 -33.89 12.15 3.89
N ASP A 92 -34.72 11.12 3.70
CA ASP A 92 -34.47 10.07 2.70
C ASP A 92 -34.78 10.53 1.27
N LEU A 93 -35.78 11.39 1.07
CA LEU A 93 -36.04 11.95 -0.26
C LEU A 93 -34.86 12.79 -0.77
N ARG A 94 -34.20 13.55 0.12
CA ARG A 94 -33.02 14.34 -0.26
C ARG A 94 -31.87 13.43 -0.69
N SER A 95 -31.62 12.35 0.03
CA SER A 95 -30.53 11.42 -0.33
C SER A 95 -30.82 10.70 -1.64
N VAL A 96 -32.06 10.25 -1.88
CA VAL A 96 -32.49 9.70 -3.17
C VAL A 96 -32.26 10.68 -4.31
N LEU A 97 -32.71 11.93 -4.17
CA LEU A 97 -32.54 12.95 -5.22
C LEU A 97 -31.07 13.22 -5.54
N ARG A 98 -30.18 13.22 -4.53
CA ARG A 98 -28.74 13.37 -4.78
C ARG A 98 -28.16 12.18 -5.54
N VAL A 99 -28.53 10.96 -5.18
CA VAL A 99 -28.08 9.77 -5.92
C VAL A 99 -28.59 9.79 -7.35
N GLN A 100 -29.86 10.12 -7.56
CA GLN A 100 -30.43 10.20 -8.90
C GLN A 100 -29.86 11.36 -9.72
N ALA A 101 -29.51 12.49 -9.12
CA ALA A 101 -28.78 13.55 -9.82
C ALA A 101 -27.42 13.04 -10.38
N MET A 102 -26.69 12.20 -9.63
CA MET A 102 -25.47 11.56 -10.12
C MET A 102 -25.74 10.56 -11.26
N VAL A 103 -26.84 9.82 -11.20
CA VAL A 103 -27.24 8.87 -12.24
C VAL A 103 -27.62 9.59 -13.54
N VAL A 104 -28.38 10.70 -13.45
CA VAL A 104 -28.73 11.54 -14.61
C VAL A 104 -27.49 12.16 -15.23
N ASP A 105 -26.58 12.70 -14.42
CA ASP A 105 -25.29 13.22 -14.89
C ASP A 105 -24.47 12.14 -15.60
N PHE A 106 -24.34 10.96 -14.98
CA PHE A 106 -23.63 9.81 -15.54
C PHE A 106 -24.19 9.35 -16.89
N ALA A 107 -25.51 9.34 -17.05
CA ALA A 107 -26.16 8.99 -18.32
C ALA A 107 -25.76 9.91 -19.49
N GLY A 108 -25.31 11.14 -19.21
CA GLY A 108 -24.82 12.09 -20.19
C GLY A 108 -23.32 12.00 -20.49
N LYS A 109 -22.57 11.11 -19.83
CA LYS A 109 -21.11 11.02 -19.98
C LYS A 109 -20.68 10.18 -21.18
N THR A 110 -19.39 10.29 -21.48
CA THR A 110 -18.68 9.37 -22.37
C THR A 110 -17.60 8.62 -21.59
N TYR A 111 -17.23 7.44 -22.09
CA TYR A 111 -16.11 6.65 -21.59
C TYR A 111 -15.12 6.34 -22.72
N PRO A 112 -13.81 6.31 -22.44
CA PRO A 112 -12.82 5.87 -23.41
C PRO A 112 -12.82 4.33 -23.52
N ASP A 113 -12.73 3.80 -24.73
CA ASP A 113 -12.37 2.38 -24.94
C ASP A 113 -10.86 2.15 -24.80
N ALA A 114 -10.41 0.90 -24.99
CA ALA A 114 -9.00 0.53 -24.93
C ALA A 114 -8.10 1.27 -25.94
N SER A 115 -8.66 1.82 -27.03
CA SER A 115 -7.94 2.65 -28.01
C SER A 115 -7.95 4.14 -27.66
N GLY A 116 -8.66 4.53 -26.60
CA GLY A 116 -8.88 5.91 -26.20
C GLY A 116 -10.03 6.61 -26.93
N ALA A 117 -10.80 5.90 -27.77
CA ALA A 117 -11.95 6.48 -28.45
C ALA A 117 -13.12 6.66 -27.47
N ALA A 118 -13.77 7.82 -27.50
CA ALA A 118 -14.86 8.14 -26.59
C ALA A 118 -16.22 7.61 -27.08
N HIS A 119 -16.92 6.88 -26.22
CA HIS A 119 -18.24 6.30 -26.47
C HIS A 119 -19.27 6.83 -25.47
N PRO A 120 -20.52 7.09 -25.87
CA PRO A 120 -21.56 7.52 -24.92
C PRO A 120 -21.96 6.38 -23.98
N VAL A 121 -22.35 6.72 -22.75
CA VAL A 121 -23.00 5.77 -21.85
C VAL A 121 -24.26 5.19 -22.50
N THR A 122 -24.37 3.87 -22.51
CA THR A 122 -25.54 3.18 -23.10
C THR A 122 -26.65 2.99 -22.08
N ALA A 123 -27.88 2.78 -22.56
CA ALA A 123 -29.00 2.43 -21.68
C ALA A 123 -28.77 1.14 -20.88
N ASP A 124 -28.02 0.18 -21.44
CA ASP A 124 -27.63 -1.06 -20.75
C ASP A 124 -26.69 -0.78 -19.58
N MET A 125 -25.65 0.04 -19.78
CA MET A 125 -24.74 0.46 -18.71
C MET A 125 -25.45 1.20 -17.59
N LEU A 126 -26.34 2.13 -17.96
CA LEU A 126 -27.14 2.88 -17.00
C LEU A 126 -28.09 1.96 -16.22
N LYS A 127 -28.73 1.02 -16.89
CA LYS A 127 -29.58 0.00 -16.25
C LYS A 127 -28.78 -0.84 -15.26
N ASN A 128 -27.61 -1.34 -15.66
CA ASN A 128 -26.77 -2.19 -14.82
C ASN A 128 -26.22 -1.46 -13.59
N LEU A 129 -25.85 -0.18 -13.72
CA LEU A 129 -25.50 0.66 -12.57
C LEU A 129 -26.70 0.79 -11.62
N GLN A 130 -27.87 1.15 -12.12
CA GLN A 130 -29.07 1.34 -11.30
C GLN A 130 -29.57 0.04 -10.67
N ASP A 131 -29.41 -1.09 -11.35
CA ASP A 131 -29.72 -2.42 -10.80
C ASP A 131 -28.74 -2.80 -9.69
N THR A 132 -27.47 -2.40 -9.81
CA THR A 132 -26.48 -2.60 -8.75
C THR A 132 -26.80 -1.76 -7.51
N LEU A 133 -27.07 -0.46 -7.69
CA LEU A 133 -27.36 0.45 -6.58
C LEU A 133 -28.66 0.09 -5.84
N ASN A 134 -29.67 -0.40 -6.56
CA ASN A 134 -30.95 -0.81 -5.98
C ASN A 134 -30.96 -2.28 -5.54
N GLY A 135 -30.05 -3.12 -6.04
CA GLY A 135 -30.03 -4.56 -5.79
C GLY A 135 -29.62 -4.95 -4.37
N SER A 136 -29.01 -4.04 -3.61
CA SER A 136 -28.56 -4.25 -2.23
C SER A 136 -29.05 -3.14 -1.32
N PRO A 137 -29.98 -3.41 -0.38
CA PRO A 137 -30.44 -2.43 0.60
C PRO A 137 -29.30 -1.81 1.43
N ALA A 138 -28.27 -2.59 1.80
CA ALA A 138 -27.10 -2.06 2.50
C ALA A 138 -26.31 -1.08 1.62
N LEU A 139 -26.05 -1.44 0.35
CA LEU A 139 -25.38 -0.54 -0.59
C LEU A 139 -26.19 0.74 -0.85
N ALA A 140 -27.49 0.61 -1.02
CA ALA A 140 -28.40 1.74 -1.20
C ALA A 140 -28.33 2.71 -0.02
N ALA A 141 -28.29 2.19 1.21
CA ALA A 141 -28.12 2.99 2.41
C ALA A 141 -26.75 3.69 2.44
N ASP A 142 -25.67 2.98 2.13
CA ASP A 142 -24.32 3.54 2.14
C ASP A 142 -24.10 4.60 1.06
N ILE A 143 -24.60 4.39 -0.15
CA ILE A 143 -24.56 5.37 -1.24
C ILE A 143 -25.39 6.61 -0.89
N LYS A 144 -26.60 6.45 -0.33
CA LYS A 144 -27.42 7.58 0.14
C LYS A 144 -26.73 8.35 1.28
N ARG A 145 -26.07 7.64 2.19
CA ARG A 145 -25.25 8.24 3.26
C ARG A 145 -24.08 9.02 2.66
N ALA A 146 -23.30 8.43 1.76
CA ALA A 146 -22.15 9.08 1.13
C ALA A 146 -22.57 10.32 0.32
N ALA A 147 -23.71 10.26 -0.35
CA ALA A 147 -24.26 11.39 -1.09
C ALA A 147 -24.72 12.56 -0.19
N THR A 148 -24.96 12.33 1.10
CA THR A 148 -25.50 13.35 2.01
C THR A 148 -24.56 13.76 3.14
N THR A 149 -23.59 12.92 3.49
CA THR A 149 -22.55 13.24 4.48
C THR A 149 -21.61 14.31 3.93
N VAL A 150 -21.46 15.38 4.69
CA VAL A 150 -20.49 16.46 4.41
C VAL A 150 -19.07 15.90 4.49
N ASP A 151 -18.23 16.23 3.50
CA ASP A 151 -16.80 15.94 3.63
C ASP A 151 -16.20 16.84 4.73
N PRO A 152 -15.67 16.28 5.83
CA PRO A 152 -15.07 17.07 6.90
C PRO A 152 -13.83 17.86 6.47
N MET A 153 -13.15 17.46 5.38
CA MET A 153 -12.01 18.20 4.82
C MET A 153 -12.45 19.30 3.85
N GLN A 154 -13.61 19.15 3.23
CA GLN A 154 -14.16 20.10 2.27
C GLN A 154 -15.67 20.32 2.51
N PRO A 155 -16.06 21.16 3.50
CA PRO A 155 -17.44 21.24 3.98
C PRO A 155 -18.50 21.64 2.93
N GLN A 156 -18.06 22.24 1.82
CA GLN A 156 -18.91 22.55 0.67
C GLN A 156 -19.31 21.31 -0.15
N HIS A 157 -18.55 20.22 -0.04
CA HIS A 157 -18.76 18.97 -0.77
C HIS A 157 -19.45 17.90 0.10
N ARG A 158 -19.84 16.81 -0.55
CA ARG A 158 -20.25 15.56 0.10
C ARG A 158 -19.25 14.49 -0.24
N ILE A 159 -19.23 13.42 0.54
CA ILE A 159 -18.32 12.29 0.31
C ILE A 159 -18.43 11.76 -1.12
N LEU A 160 -19.65 11.63 -1.65
CA LEU A 160 -19.88 11.21 -3.04
C LEU A 160 -20.79 12.20 -3.77
N GLU A 161 -20.33 12.70 -4.91
CA GLU A 161 -21.06 13.66 -5.75
C GLU A 161 -21.08 13.30 -7.25
N SER A 162 -20.36 12.27 -7.69
CA SER A 162 -20.36 11.86 -9.10
C SER A 162 -19.98 10.40 -9.32
N PHE A 163 -20.58 9.75 -10.33
CA PHE A 163 -20.02 8.55 -10.96
C PHE A 163 -19.24 8.95 -12.22
N THR A 164 -18.08 8.37 -12.43
CA THR A 164 -17.23 8.59 -13.61
C THR A 164 -16.58 7.28 -14.05
N PHE A 165 -15.74 7.32 -15.07
CA PHE A 165 -15.03 6.14 -15.58
C PHE A 165 -13.57 6.13 -15.11
N ALA A 166 -13.09 4.95 -14.76
CA ALA A 166 -11.66 4.70 -14.60
C ALA A 166 -10.96 4.80 -15.97
N ALA A 167 -9.67 5.14 -15.98
CA ALA A 167 -8.89 5.10 -17.21
C ALA A 167 -8.81 3.65 -17.76
N PRO A 168 -8.78 3.45 -19.09
CA PRO A 168 -8.61 2.12 -19.66
C PRO A 168 -7.33 1.47 -19.13
N GLY A 169 -7.42 0.21 -18.73
CA GLY A 169 -6.25 -0.53 -18.23
C GLY A 169 -5.75 -0.12 -16.85
N ALA A 170 -6.51 0.67 -16.07
CA ALA A 170 -6.13 1.08 -14.71
C ALA A 170 -5.89 -0.08 -13.72
N GLY A 171 -6.21 -1.33 -14.09
CA GLY A 171 -5.92 -2.52 -13.28
C GLY A 171 -6.77 -2.69 -12.02
N VAL A 172 -7.79 -1.84 -11.83
CA VAL A 172 -8.69 -1.85 -10.67
C VAL A 172 -10.10 -2.29 -11.04
N GLY A 173 -10.87 -2.84 -10.09
CA GLY A 173 -12.29 -3.16 -10.28
C GLY A 173 -13.22 -1.94 -10.22
N GLY A 174 -12.75 -0.88 -9.56
CA GLY A 174 -13.36 0.42 -9.35
C GLY A 174 -12.39 1.26 -8.51
N SER A 175 -12.63 2.55 -8.34
CA SER A 175 -11.90 3.35 -7.34
C SER A 175 -12.73 4.53 -6.83
N PHE A 176 -12.53 4.91 -5.58
CA PHE A 176 -13.00 6.20 -5.07
C PHE A 176 -11.92 7.28 -5.14
N SER A 177 -12.31 8.49 -5.55
CA SER A 177 -11.45 9.67 -5.60
C SER A 177 -11.96 10.74 -4.64
N ALA A 178 -11.26 10.91 -3.51
CA ALA A 178 -11.56 11.96 -2.53
C ALA A 178 -11.40 13.39 -3.09
N PRO A 179 -10.39 13.71 -3.93
CA PRO A 179 -10.26 15.06 -4.49
C PRO A 179 -11.44 15.48 -5.38
N THR A 180 -12.03 14.54 -6.11
CA THR A 180 -13.12 14.80 -7.07
C THR A 180 -14.49 14.35 -6.57
N HIS A 181 -14.57 13.80 -5.34
CA HIS A 181 -15.77 13.23 -4.74
C HIS A 181 -16.48 12.25 -5.69
N SER A 182 -15.69 11.44 -6.40
CA SER A 182 -16.20 10.61 -7.49
C SER A 182 -15.89 9.12 -7.30
N MET A 183 -16.85 8.30 -7.70
CA MET A 183 -16.64 6.87 -7.89
C MET A 183 -16.34 6.58 -9.35
N ASN A 184 -15.15 6.03 -9.60
CA ASN A 184 -14.66 5.68 -10.92
C ASN A 184 -15.00 4.20 -11.20
N LEU A 185 -15.86 3.97 -12.19
CA LEU A 185 -16.35 2.67 -12.59
C LEU A 185 -15.60 2.18 -13.84
N VAL A 186 -15.36 0.88 -13.93
CA VAL A 186 -14.81 0.26 -15.15
C VAL A 186 -15.94 0.06 -16.14
N SER A 187 -15.81 0.61 -17.35
CA SER A 187 -16.85 0.58 -18.39
C SER A 187 -17.37 -0.83 -18.70
N GLU A 188 -16.46 -1.78 -18.85
CA GLU A 188 -16.73 -3.18 -19.19
C GLU A 188 -17.53 -3.89 -18.09
N ARG A 189 -17.42 -3.43 -16.84
CA ARG A 189 -18.17 -3.95 -15.68
C ARG A 189 -19.61 -3.45 -15.63
N LEU A 190 -19.99 -2.53 -16.52
CA LEU A 190 -21.37 -2.07 -16.67
C LEU A 190 -22.05 -2.67 -17.92
N MET A 191 -21.33 -3.40 -18.77
CA MET A 191 -21.87 -3.92 -20.03
C MET A 191 -22.36 -5.36 -19.88
N SER A 192 -23.59 -5.64 -20.29
CA SER A 192 -24.15 -7.00 -20.29
C SER A 192 -23.46 -7.91 -21.32
N ALA A 193 -23.00 -7.34 -22.43
CA ALA A 193 -22.25 -8.04 -23.46
C ALA A 193 -20.78 -7.61 -23.45
N THR A 194 -19.87 -8.58 -23.47
CA THR A 194 -18.43 -8.30 -23.58
C THR A 194 -18.09 -7.82 -25.00
N PRO A 195 -17.47 -6.65 -25.17
CA PRO A 195 -16.98 -6.20 -26.47
C PRO A 195 -15.95 -7.18 -27.07
N PRO A 196 -15.83 -7.30 -28.40
CA PRO A 196 -14.82 -8.16 -29.02
C PRO A 196 -13.40 -7.81 -28.52
N GLY A 197 -12.71 -8.76 -27.89
CA GLY A 197 -11.37 -8.55 -27.32
C GLY A 197 -11.33 -7.92 -25.92
N GLY A 198 -12.49 -7.57 -25.34
CA GLY A 198 -12.59 -7.11 -23.96
C GLY A 198 -12.52 -8.26 -22.96
N THR A 199 -11.98 -7.98 -21.77
CA THR A 199 -12.02 -8.89 -20.62
C THR A 199 -12.95 -8.31 -19.57
N GLY A 200 -14.06 -9.00 -19.27
CA GLY A 200 -15.03 -8.58 -18.26
C GLY A 200 -16.43 -8.36 -18.83
N HIS A 201 -17.42 -8.53 -17.96
CA HIS A 201 -18.82 -8.23 -18.20
C HIS A 201 -19.42 -7.75 -16.88
N TYR A 202 -20.64 -7.22 -16.96
CA TYR A 202 -21.45 -6.92 -15.79
C TYR A 202 -21.71 -8.18 -14.99
N ASP A 203 -21.10 -8.26 -13.80
CA ASP A 203 -21.46 -9.19 -12.76
C ASP A 203 -22.14 -8.39 -11.63
N PRO A 204 -23.44 -8.64 -11.39
CA PRO A 204 -24.19 -7.93 -10.36
C PRO A 204 -23.57 -8.05 -8.96
N TYR A 205 -23.11 -9.24 -8.58
CA TYR A 205 -22.59 -9.50 -7.24
C TYR A 205 -21.21 -8.89 -7.06
N ASP A 206 -20.34 -8.98 -8.07
CA ASP A 206 -19.02 -8.35 -8.04
C ASP A 206 -19.13 -6.83 -8.00
N LEU A 207 -19.94 -6.21 -8.87
CA LEU A 207 -20.05 -4.75 -8.90
C LEU A 207 -20.69 -4.21 -7.61
N THR A 208 -21.65 -4.92 -7.02
CA THR A 208 -22.20 -4.54 -5.70
C THR A 208 -21.13 -4.57 -4.63
N PHE A 209 -20.27 -5.60 -4.61
CA PHE A 209 -19.15 -5.68 -3.67
C PHE A 209 -18.19 -4.50 -3.88
N VAL A 210 -17.79 -4.25 -5.13
CA VAL A 210 -16.85 -3.17 -5.49
C VAL A 210 -17.40 -1.80 -5.07
N ILE A 211 -18.63 -1.44 -5.44
CA ILE A 211 -19.19 -0.13 -5.07
C ILE A 211 -19.31 -0.02 -3.54
N GLY A 212 -19.69 -1.10 -2.84
CA GLY A 212 -19.72 -1.11 -1.36
C GLY A 212 -18.34 -0.87 -0.74
N HIS A 213 -17.30 -1.48 -1.31
CA HIS A 213 -15.90 -1.27 -0.92
C HIS A 213 -15.46 0.18 -1.17
N GLU A 214 -15.62 0.67 -2.40
CA GLU A 214 -15.15 2.00 -2.80
C GLU A 214 -15.85 3.14 -2.04
N VAL A 215 -17.16 3.02 -1.76
CA VAL A 215 -17.86 4.03 -0.95
C VAL A 215 -17.23 4.18 0.44
N GLN A 216 -16.74 3.09 1.02
CA GLN A 216 -16.15 3.14 2.36
C GLN A 216 -14.85 3.94 2.40
N HIS A 217 -14.04 3.91 1.34
CA HIS A 217 -12.88 4.80 1.23
C HIS A 217 -13.28 6.28 1.31
N GLY A 218 -14.48 6.64 0.85
CA GLY A 218 -15.01 7.99 1.03
C GLY A 218 -15.24 8.37 2.50
N PHE A 219 -15.76 7.46 3.33
CA PHE A 219 -15.88 7.69 4.78
C PHE A 219 -14.52 7.69 5.49
N ASN A 220 -13.55 6.96 4.97
CA ASN A 220 -12.20 6.87 5.52
C ASN A 220 -11.27 8.00 5.04
N ALA A 221 -11.66 8.77 4.01
CA ALA A 221 -10.80 9.72 3.31
C ALA A 221 -10.12 10.73 4.22
N GLN A 222 -10.83 11.24 5.24
CA GLN A 222 -10.26 12.16 6.21
C GLN A 222 -9.13 11.52 7.02
N ALA A 223 -9.38 10.33 7.59
CA ALA A 223 -8.38 9.60 8.37
C ALA A 223 -7.18 9.22 7.49
N ALA A 224 -7.41 8.77 6.26
CA ALA A 224 -6.35 8.44 5.32
C ALA A 224 -5.50 9.68 4.95
N ALA A 225 -6.12 10.84 4.72
CA ALA A 225 -5.40 12.07 4.45
C ALA A 225 -4.59 12.57 5.66
N GLN A 226 -5.16 12.47 6.88
CA GLN A 226 -4.45 12.79 8.11
C GLN A 226 -3.24 11.86 8.31
N ALA A 227 -3.40 10.56 8.10
CA ALA A 227 -2.31 9.60 8.21
C ALA A 227 -1.17 9.90 7.22
N ARG A 228 -1.50 10.24 5.97
CA ARG A 228 -0.51 10.68 4.96
C ARG A 228 0.20 11.97 5.37
N ALA A 229 -0.54 12.97 5.84
CA ALA A 229 0.04 14.24 6.28
C ALA A 229 0.97 14.06 7.49
N SER A 230 0.56 13.27 8.48
CA SER A 230 1.40 12.94 9.64
C SER A 230 2.66 12.18 9.24
N PHE A 231 2.56 11.23 8.30
CA PHE A 231 3.74 10.53 7.78
C PHE A 231 4.74 11.49 7.14
N VAL A 232 4.30 12.39 6.24
CA VAL A 232 5.19 13.38 5.61
C VAL A 232 5.82 14.30 6.66
N ALA A 233 5.04 14.76 7.64
CA ALA A 233 5.53 15.63 8.70
C ALA A 233 6.61 14.94 9.57
N ASP A 234 6.38 13.69 9.94
CA ASP A 234 7.31 12.91 10.78
C ASP A 234 8.57 12.53 10.00
N VAL A 235 8.45 12.19 8.72
CA VAL A 235 9.60 11.94 7.85
C VAL A 235 10.49 13.18 7.74
N ARG A 236 9.88 14.35 7.50
CA ARG A 236 10.60 15.63 7.46
C ARG A 236 11.25 15.97 8.79
N ALA A 237 10.56 15.69 9.90
CA ALA A 237 11.10 15.91 11.23
C ALA A 237 12.33 15.04 11.50
N LEU A 238 12.28 13.74 11.13
CA LEU A 238 13.40 12.82 11.28
C LEU A 238 14.57 13.21 10.36
N ALA A 239 14.31 13.53 9.10
CA ALA A 239 15.31 13.96 8.13
C ALA A 239 16.08 15.22 8.59
N ALA A 240 15.44 16.08 9.39
CA ALA A 240 16.06 17.30 9.93
C ALA A 240 16.90 17.06 11.21
N THR A 241 16.90 15.84 11.77
CA THR A 241 17.67 15.55 12.98
C THR A 241 19.18 15.43 12.71
N PRO A 242 20.04 15.77 13.67
CA PRO A 242 21.47 15.49 13.55
C PRO A 242 21.73 14.01 13.85
N GLY A 243 22.19 13.25 12.86
CA GLY A 243 22.57 11.85 13.07
C GLY A 243 23.22 11.24 11.84
N PRO A 244 24.12 10.26 11.99
CA PRO A 244 24.69 9.56 10.84
C PRO A 244 23.71 8.56 10.21
N VAL A 245 22.65 8.18 10.93
CA VAL A 245 21.65 7.19 10.51
C VAL A 245 20.26 7.69 10.88
N HIS A 246 19.32 7.62 9.93
CA HIS A 246 17.90 7.89 10.14
C HIS A 246 17.11 6.61 9.90
N ASP A 247 16.56 6.04 10.97
CA ASP A 247 15.76 4.80 10.92
C ASP A 247 14.28 5.12 10.71
N TYR A 248 13.78 4.79 9.53
CA TYR A 248 12.40 5.04 9.12
C TYR A 248 11.44 3.87 9.39
N THR A 249 11.93 2.76 9.93
CA THR A 249 11.17 1.51 10.10
C THR A 249 9.80 1.73 10.72
N ALA A 250 9.74 2.42 11.88
CA ALA A 250 8.50 2.66 12.60
C ALA A 250 7.54 3.60 11.85
N LEU A 251 8.06 4.55 11.08
CA LEU A 251 7.24 5.47 10.28
C LEU A 251 6.58 4.73 9.11
N VAL A 252 7.34 3.86 8.44
CA VAL A 252 6.84 3.04 7.32
C VAL A 252 5.81 2.02 7.82
N GLU A 253 6.10 1.32 8.93
CA GLU A 253 5.16 0.37 9.57
C GLU A 253 3.81 1.03 9.86
N ARG A 254 3.83 2.22 10.50
CA ARG A 254 2.60 2.96 10.82
C ARG A 254 1.84 3.40 9.57
N ARG A 255 2.53 3.77 8.49
CA ARG A 255 1.90 4.15 7.21
C ARG A 255 1.22 2.95 6.54
N ILE A 256 1.84 1.78 6.58
CA ILE A 256 1.26 0.55 6.04
C ILE A 256 0.07 0.13 6.89
N GLN A 257 0.17 0.20 8.22
CA GLN A 257 -0.93 -0.11 9.12
C GLN A 257 -2.16 0.79 8.87
N ALA A 258 -1.97 2.08 8.60
CA ALA A 258 -3.08 2.97 8.25
C ALA A 258 -3.79 2.58 6.94
N ALA A 259 -3.03 2.13 5.92
CA ALA A 259 -3.64 1.60 4.69
C ALA A 259 -4.31 0.24 4.93
N ARG A 260 -3.73 -0.60 5.78
CA ARG A 260 -4.30 -1.89 6.17
C ARG A 260 -5.69 -1.73 6.78
N GLU A 261 -5.87 -0.74 7.66
CA GLU A 261 -7.16 -0.43 8.26
C GLU A 261 -8.19 0.14 7.26
N ASP A 262 -7.73 1.01 6.35
CA ASP A 262 -8.57 1.59 5.29
C ASP A 262 -9.13 0.49 4.37
N GLU A 263 -8.25 -0.32 3.79
CA GLU A 263 -8.61 -1.45 2.91
C GLU A 263 -9.45 -2.51 3.63
N ALA A 264 -9.08 -2.88 4.86
CA ALA A 264 -9.81 -3.88 5.62
C ALA A 264 -11.24 -3.44 5.94
N SER A 265 -11.42 -2.18 6.36
CA SER A 265 -12.75 -1.64 6.64
C SER A 265 -13.58 -1.47 5.37
N ALA A 266 -12.97 -1.10 4.24
CA ALA A 266 -13.63 -1.08 2.95
C ALA A 266 -14.10 -2.47 2.51
N HIS A 267 -13.26 -3.48 2.72
CA HIS A 267 -13.60 -4.86 2.37
C HIS A 267 -14.81 -5.38 3.17
N ILE A 268 -14.95 -4.98 4.44
CA ILE A 268 -16.14 -5.27 5.27
C ILE A 268 -17.41 -4.65 4.65
N SER A 269 -17.35 -3.40 4.19
CA SER A 269 -18.49 -2.76 3.52
C SER A 269 -18.86 -3.46 2.21
N GLY A 270 -17.86 -3.91 1.43
CA GLY A 270 -18.08 -4.75 0.25
C GLY A 270 -18.82 -6.05 0.57
N TRP A 271 -18.43 -6.74 1.65
CA TRP A 271 -19.13 -7.94 2.13
C TRP A 271 -20.57 -7.65 2.54
N ASN A 272 -20.80 -6.58 3.29
CA ASN A 272 -22.13 -6.19 3.75
C ASN A 272 -23.05 -5.82 2.56
N ALA A 273 -22.51 -5.21 1.52
CA ALA A 273 -23.22 -4.94 0.28
C ALA A 273 -23.57 -6.24 -0.47
N LEU A 274 -22.62 -7.16 -0.63
CA LEU A 274 -22.82 -8.45 -1.29
C LEU A 274 -23.85 -9.32 -0.57
N ARG A 275 -23.70 -9.51 0.75
CA ARG A 275 -24.62 -10.34 1.54
C ARG A 275 -26.04 -9.78 1.50
N SER A 276 -26.20 -8.46 1.57
CA SER A 276 -27.49 -7.78 1.49
C SER A 276 -28.15 -7.94 0.12
N ARG A 277 -27.37 -7.97 -0.97
CA ARG A 277 -27.88 -8.29 -2.31
C ARG A 277 -28.43 -9.69 -2.40
N VAL A 278 -27.67 -10.67 -1.92
CA VAL A 278 -28.06 -12.07 -1.94
C VAL A 278 -29.38 -12.26 -1.18
N GLU A 279 -29.52 -11.62 -0.02
CA GLU A 279 -30.76 -11.64 0.75
C GLU A 279 -31.92 -10.99 -0.02
N HIS A 280 -31.70 -9.80 -0.58
CA HIS A 280 -32.74 -9.04 -1.27
C HIS A 280 -33.29 -9.79 -2.50
N GLU A 281 -32.43 -10.44 -3.29
CA GLU A 281 -32.86 -11.19 -4.47
C GLU A 281 -33.52 -12.54 -4.13
N ARG A 282 -33.16 -13.16 -3.01
CA ARG A 282 -33.60 -14.52 -2.65
C ARG A 282 -34.64 -14.57 -1.53
N GLY A 283 -34.87 -13.45 -0.84
CA GLY A 283 -35.67 -13.37 0.38
C GLY A 283 -35.04 -14.05 1.61
N SER A 284 -33.81 -14.56 1.50
CA SER A 284 -33.05 -15.20 2.58
C SER A 284 -31.57 -15.28 2.23
N VAL A 285 -30.69 -15.40 3.23
CA VAL A 285 -29.24 -15.47 3.05
C VAL A 285 -28.62 -16.66 3.78
N SER A 286 -27.57 -17.24 3.18
CA SER A 286 -26.73 -18.28 3.80
C SER A 286 -25.32 -18.17 3.26
N LEU A 287 -24.33 -18.69 3.98
CA LEU A 287 -22.92 -18.70 3.52
C LEU A 287 -22.76 -19.34 2.14
N ALA A 288 -23.45 -20.46 1.89
CA ALA A 288 -23.42 -21.15 0.60
C ALA A 288 -24.10 -20.34 -0.52
N ALA A 289 -25.10 -19.51 -0.20
CA ALA A 289 -25.71 -18.61 -1.18
C ALA A 289 -24.78 -17.46 -1.55
N ILE A 290 -24.05 -16.89 -0.58
CA ILE A 290 -23.06 -15.84 -0.81
C ILE A 290 -21.88 -16.37 -1.64
N ASP A 291 -21.34 -17.53 -1.24
CA ASP A 291 -20.23 -18.17 -1.96
C ASP A 291 -20.58 -18.54 -3.40
N ARG A 292 -21.80 -19.02 -3.66
CA ARG A 292 -22.27 -19.25 -5.04
C ARG A 292 -22.50 -17.97 -5.83
N ALA A 293 -22.86 -16.87 -5.16
CA ALA A 293 -23.08 -15.59 -5.81
C ALA A 293 -21.76 -14.98 -6.26
N ASN A 294 -20.72 -15.05 -5.42
CA ASN A 294 -19.37 -14.65 -5.79
C ASN A 294 -18.30 -15.34 -4.91
N HIS A 295 -17.79 -16.48 -5.38
CA HIS A 295 -16.82 -17.30 -4.65
C HIS A 295 -15.51 -16.55 -4.37
N SER A 296 -15.00 -15.81 -5.37
CA SER A 296 -13.74 -15.08 -5.22
C SER A 296 -13.85 -13.98 -4.16
N ARG A 297 -14.97 -13.25 -4.07
CA ARG A 297 -15.16 -12.29 -2.97
C ARG A 297 -15.40 -12.97 -1.62
N ALA A 298 -16.14 -14.08 -1.61
CA ALA A 298 -16.50 -14.78 -0.37
C ALA A 298 -15.31 -15.52 0.29
N ALA A 299 -14.34 -15.99 -0.49
CA ALA A 299 -13.18 -16.76 -0.02
C ALA A 299 -12.27 -16.00 0.97
N ASP A 300 -12.49 -14.70 1.11
CA ASP A 300 -11.74 -13.82 2.00
C ASP A 300 -12.33 -13.77 3.41
N PHE A 301 -13.61 -14.13 3.51
CA PHE A 301 -14.39 -14.19 4.74
C PHE A 301 -14.61 -15.63 5.18
N LEU A 302 -14.69 -16.55 4.22
CA LEU A 302 -15.11 -17.93 4.41
C LEU A 302 -13.99 -18.90 4.06
N GLU A 303 -14.06 -20.09 4.63
CA GLU A 303 -13.22 -21.22 4.27
C GLU A 303 -13.99 -22.54 4.37
N VAL A 304 -13.48 -23.57 3.70
CA VAL A 304 -13.99 -24.93 3.87
C VAL A 304 -13.22 -25.60 4.99
N ARG A 305 -13.90 -25.92 6.09
CA ARG A 305 -13.35 -26.63 7.24
C ARG A 305 -14.14 -27.93 7.45
N ASN A 306 -13.47 -29.07 7.39
CA ASN A 306 -14.08 -30.40 7.49
C ASN A 306 -15.25 -30.62 6.50
N GLY A 307 -15.13 -30.10 5.27
CA GLY A 307 -16.15 -30.23 4.22
C GLY A 307 -17.34 -29.28 4.36
N ALA A 308 -17.38 -28.42 5.39
CA ALA A 308 -18.40 -27.41 5.58
C ALA A 308 -17.84 -26.00 5.32
N LEU A 309 -18.62 -25.17 4.63
CA LEU A 309 -18.31 -23.75 4.45
C LEU A 309 -18.63 -23.00 5.75
N VAL A 310 -17.61 -22.38 6.34
CA VAL A 310 -17.69 -21.65 7.61
C VAL A 310 -16.94 -20.32 7.50
N PRO A 311 -17.20 -19.33 8.39
CA PRO A 311 -16.34 -18.17 8.49
C PRO A 311 -14.91 -18.58 8.85
N ARG A 312 -13.93 -17.86 8.31
CA ARG A 312 -12.52 -17.99 8.72
C ARG A 312 -12.40 -17.76 10.23
N ALA A 313 -11.44 -18.42 10.88
CA ALA A 313 -11.36 -18.50 12.34
C ALA A 313 -11.31 -17.13 13.05
N ASN A 314 -10.79 -16.10 12.40
CA ASN A 314 -10.68 -14.73 12.90
C ASN A 314 -11.86 -13.83 12.51
N VAL A 315 -12.82 -14.31 11.71
CA VAL A 315 -13.97 -13.54 11.21
C VAL A 315 -15.17 -13.73 12.12
N GLN A 316 -15.78 -12.62 12.55
CA GLN A 316 -17.00 -12.63 13.35
C GLN A 316 -18.14 -12.00 12.54
N LEU A 317 -19.11 -12.84 12.20
CA LEU A 317 -20.34 -12.44 11.52
C LEU A 317 -21.50 -12.33 12.53
N ASP A 318 -22.37 -11.36 12.28
CA ASP A 318 -23.64 -11.20 12.98
C ASP A 318 -24.63 -12.31 12.58
N ALA A 319 -25.77 -12.40 13.28
CA ALA A 319 -26.77 -13.43 13.04
C ALA A 319 -27.38 -13.38 11.62
N ASP A 320 -27.44 -12.19 11.03
CA ASP A 320 -27.88 -11.93 9.65
C ASP A 320 -26.73 -12.01 8.63
N LEU A 321 -25.55 -12.49 9.06
CA LEU A 321 -24.32 -12.62 8.30
C LEU A 321 -23.67 -11.30 7.86
N SER A 322 -24.08 -10.13 8.40
CA SER A 322 -23.22 -8.93 8.29
C SER A 322 -21.95 -9.08 9.09
N MET A 323 -21.00 -8.18 8.82
CA MET A 323 -19.78 -8.02 9.58
C MET A 323 -19.70 -6.57 10.09
N ALA A 324 -19.71 -6.40 11.41
CA ALA A 324 -19.52 -5.09 12.03
C ALA A 324 -18.07 -4.61 11.91
N HIS A 325 -17.86 -3.29 11.88
CA HIS A 325 -16.54 -2.64 11.81
C HIS A 325 -15.87 -2.58 13.20
N THR A 326 -15.75 -3.73 13.87
CA THR A 326 -15.03 -3.83 15.15
C THR A 326 -13.52 -3.90 14.91
N PRO A 327 -12.68 -3.52 15.89
CA PRO A 327 -11.22 -3.66 15.76
C PRO A 327 -10.78 -5.10 15.43
N SER A 328 -11.46 -6.11 15.96
CA SER A 328 -11.16 -7.52 15.65
C SER A 328 -11.49 -7.88 14.20
N ASN A 329 -12.62 -7.41 13.68
CA ASN A 329 -13.03 -7.66 12.30
C ASN A 329 -12.17 -6.91 11.29
N ILE A 330 -11.77 -5.66 11.61
CA ILE A 330 -10.79 -4.91 10.82
C ILE A 330 -9.44 -5.62 10.82
N ALA A 331 -8.96 -6.09 11.98
CA ALA A 331 -7.73 -6.87 12.03
C ALA A 331 -7.80 -8.18 11.23
N ALA A 332 -8.97 -8.84 11.25
CA ALA A 332 -9.24 -10.05 10.49
C ALA A 332 -9.20 -9.82 8.98
N MET A 333 -9.83 -8.74 8.49
CA MET A 333 -9.78 -8.38 7.08
C MET A 333 -8.42 -7.83 6.67
N GLY A 334 -7.70 -7.14 7.56
CA GLY A 334 -6.30 -6.84 7.32
C GLY A 334 -5.50 -8.13 7.04
N TYR A 335 -5.77 -9.21 7.78
CA TYR A 335 -5.06 -10.47 7.57
C TYR A 335 -5.56 -11.25 6.34
N ASN A 336 -6.87 -11.38 6.16
CA ASN A 336 -7.44 -12.20 5.08
C ASN A 336 -7.47 -11.50 3.72
N TYR A 337 -7.36 -10.17 3.69
CA TYR A 337 -7.42 -9.34 2.47
C TYR A 337 -6.13 -8.56 2.22
N PHE A 338 -5.73 -7.67 3.11
CA PHE A 338 -4.58 -6.80 2.88
C PHE A 338 -3.26 -7.59 2.88
N ASP A 339 -3.06 -8.47 3.86
CA ASP A 339 -1.82 -9.23 4.06
C ASP A 339 -1.73 -10.48 3.15
N ARG A 340 -2.47 -10.51 2.03
CA ARG A 340 -2.42 -11.64 1.10
C ARG A 340 -1.06 -11.71 0.41
N PRO A 341 -0.41 -12.88 0.39
CA PRO A 341 0.84 -13.03 -0.31
C PRO A 341 0.62 -13.12 -1.83
N VAL A 342 1.61 -12.70 -2.61
CA VAL A 342 1.64 -12.94 -4.07
C VAL A 342 1.79 -14.45 -4.37
N ASN A 343 2.61 -15.13 -3.56
CA ASN A 343 2.85 -16.57 -3.64
C ASN A 343 2.51 -17.22 -2.28
N PRO A 344 1.24 -17.62 -2.05
CA PRO A 344 0.85 -18.30 -0.83
C PRO A 344 1.65 -19.59 -0.62
N ALA A 345 2.12 -19.81 0.60
CA ALA A 345 2.71 -21.09 1.00
C ALA A 345 1.63 -22.20 0.97
N PRO A 346 1.99 -23.49 0.83
CA PRO A 346 1.01 -24.58 0.75
C PRO A 346 -0.01 -24.64 1.90
N GLU A 347 0.38 -24.19 3.09
CA GLU A 347 -0.44 -24.10 4.29
C GLU A 347 -1.32 -22.84 4.35
N ASP A 348 -1.05 -21.84 3.52
CA ASP A 348 -1.82 -20.61 3.44
C ASP A 348 -2.95 -20.75 2.41
N ASN A 349 -4.17 -20.87 2.92
CA ASN A 349 -5.39 -21.04 2.11
C ASN A 349 -6.02 -19.70 1.69
N ARG A 350 -5.32 -18.57 1.85
CA ARG A 350 -5.76 -17.27 1.34
C ARG A 350 -5.49 -17.15 -0.16
N GLN A 351 -6.26 -16.32 -0.84
CA GLN A 351 -6.05 -16.06 -2.27
C GLN A 351 -4.71 -15.33 -2.49
N ALA A 352 -4.10 -15.55 -3.65
CA ALA A 352 -2.93 -14.78 -4.06
C ALA A 352 -3.31 -13.31 -4.33
N MET A 353 -2.46 -12.39 -3.91
CA MET A 353 -2.57 -10.98 -4.29
C MET A 353 -1.91 -10.74 -5.65
N ARG A 354 -2.49 -9.85 -6.45
CA ARG A 354 -2.00 -9.48 -7.79
C ARG A 354 -2.23 -8.00 -8.05
N LEU A 355 -1.40 -7.15 -7.44
CA LEU A 355 -1.42 -5.71 -7.68
C LEU A 355 -0.34 -5.28 -8.68
N ALA A 356 -0.47 -4.04 -9.15
CA ALA A 356 0.46 -3.33 -10.03
C ALA A 356 0.80 -4.07 -11.34
N HIS A 357 1.86 -3.64 -12.02
CA HIS A 357 2.28 -4.22 -13.28
C HIS A 357 2.65 -5.70 -13.08
N GLY A 358 2.20 -6.58 -13.98
CA GLY A 358 2.50 -8.01 -13.91
C GLY A 358 1.77 -8.80 -12.82
N GLY A 359 1.03 -8.13 -11.91
CA GLY A 359 0.32 -8.80 -10.81
C GLY A 359 1.26 -9.46 -9.80
N ILE A 360 2.41 -8.83 -9.55
CA ILE A 360 3.51 -9.37 -8.74
C ILE A 360 3.68 -8.64 -7.40
N GLU A 361 2.83 -7.67 -7.09
CA GLU A 361 2.92 -6.88 -5.87
C GLU A 361 1.78 -7.21 -4.89
N ASP A 362 2.08 -7.15 -3.59
CA ASP A 362 1.09 -7.17 -2.52
C ASP A 362 0.80 -5.76 -1.97
N TYR A 363 -0.20 -5.64 -1.09
CA TYR A 363 -0.60 -4.35 -0.56
C TYR A 363 0.47 -3.64 0.29
N PRO A 364 1.18 -4.34 1.22
CA PRO A 364 2.28 -3.72 1.96
C PRO A 364 3.30 -3.03 1.05
N ASN A 365 3.76 -3.70 0.00
CA ASN A 365 4.76 -3.18 -0.94
C ASN A 365 4.19 -2.07 -1.83
N TYR A 366 2.98 -2.25 -2.35
CA TYR A 366 2.28 -1.22 -3.14
C TYR A 366 2.15 0.10 -2.38
N TYR A 367 1.76 0.04 -1.10
CA TYR A 367 1.64 1.24 -0.26
C TYR A 367 2.99 1.78 0.23
N ALA A 368 4.01 0.94 0.35
CA ALA A 368 5.36 1.34 0.74
C ALA A 368 6.07 2.17 -0.35
N GLY A 369 5.82 1.91 -1.64
CA GLY A 369 6.48 2.64 -2.74
C GLY A 369 6.34 4.17 -2.61
N TRP A 370 5.16 4.67 -2.26
CA TRP A 370 4.96 6.11 -1.99
C TRP A 370 5.71 6.58 -0.73
N ALA A 371 5.74 5.78 0.33
CA ALA A 371 6.47 6.12 1.56
C ALA A 371 7.98 6.24 1.30
N ILE A 372 8.56 5.32 0.52
CA ILE A 372 9.97 5.35 0.10
C ILE A 372 10.26 6.62 -0.71
N ALA A 373 9.42 6.96 -1.69
CA ALA A 373 9.59 8.17 -2.49
C ALA A 373 9.57 9.45 -1.63
N VAL A 374 8.68 9.52 -0.64
CA VAL A 374 8.61 10.64 0.32
C VAL A 374 9.88 10.72 1.18
N ILE A 375 10.36 9.59 1.72
CA ILE A 375 11.59 9.54 2.52
C ILE A 375 12.78 10.08 1.71
N GLY A 376 12.99 9.56 0.49
CA GLY A 376 14.08 10.03 -0.35
C GLY A 376 13.97 11.51 -0.73
N SER A 377 12.76 12.01 -0.98
CA SER A 377 12.53 13.42 -1.29
C SER A 377 12.84 14.34 -0.11
N GLU A 378 12.38 14.00 1.09
CA GLU A 378 12.57 14.83 2.29
C GLU A 378 14.02 14.78 2.80
N GLU A 379 14.69 13.63 2.72
CA GLU A 379 16.12 13.49 3.07
C GLU A 379 17.04 14.35 2.20
N ARG A 380 16.74 14.45 0.90
CA ARG A 380 17.47 15.33 -0.01
C ARG A 380 17.16 16.80 0.20
N ALA A 381 15.94 17.12 0.63
CA ALA A 381 15.54 18.49 0.93
C ALA A 381 16.12 18.98 2.27
N ALA A 382 16.42 18.07 3.19
CA ALA A 382 16.98 18.40 4.49
C ALA A 382 18.39 19.00 4.37
N THR A 383 18.65 20.07 5.14
CA THR A 383 19.97 20.69 5.21
C THR A 383 20.82 19.96 6.22
N HIS A 384 21.73 19.12 5.75
CA HIS A 384 22.73 18.46 6.59
C HIS A 384 23.92 19.40 6.82
N GLY A 385 24.49 19.37 8.03
CA GLY A 385 25.68 20.15 8.38
C GLY A 385 26.93 19.73 7.58
N ARG A 386 28.11 20.25 7.95
CA ARG A 386 29.37 19.78 7.34
C ARG A 386 29.67 18.35 7.84
N GLY A 387 29.35 17.35 7.02
CA GLY A 387 29.55 15.93 7.30
C GLY A 387 29.02 15.05 6.15
N PRO A 388 29.22 13.72 6.20
CA PRO A 388 28.56 12.81 5.28
C PRO A 388 27.04 12.91 5.43
N ALA A 389 26.32 12.69 4.33
CA ALA A 389 24.85 12.62 4.37
C ALA A 389 24.41 11.48 5.31
N PRO A 390 23.34 11.66 6.09
CA PRO A 390 22.77 10.58 6.89
C PRO A 390 22.39 9.38 6.02
N GLN A 391 22.58 8.18 6.55
CA GLN A 391 22.18 6.94 5.91
C GLN A 391 20.72 6.62 6.28
N ILE A 392 19.87 6.46 5.27
CA ILE A 392 18.51 5.95 5.45
C ILE A 392 18.62 4.49 5.90
N GLN A 393 17.91 4.11 6.95
CA GLN A 393 17.82 2.73 7.44
C GLN A 393 16.36 2.29 7.53
N ILE A 394 16.08 1.07 7.07
CA ILE A 394 14.75 0.44 7.13
C ILE A 394 14.95 -1.04 7.45
N ASN A 395 14.19 -1.59 8.40
CA ASN A 395 14.13 -3.03 8.62
C ASN A 395 13.09 -3.64 7.67
N MET A 396 13.53 -4.06 6.48
CA MET A 396 12.62 -4.50 5.42
C MET A 396 11.82 -5.74 5.84
N LYS A 397 12.47 -6.71 6.48
CA LYS A 397 11.84 -7.95 6.96
C LYS A 397 10.82 -7.71 8.07
N HIS A 398 11.11 -6.81 9.02
CA HIS A 398 10.16 -6.47 10.10
C HIS A 398 8.86 -5.90 9.54
N VAL A 399 8.97 -5.03 8.53
CA VAL A 399 7.80 -4.39 7.90
C VAL A 399 7.14 -5.27 6.84
N GLY A 400 7.82 -6.31 6.34
CA GLY A 400 7.33 -7.19 5.28
C GLY A 400 7.53 -6.62 3.87
N LEU A 401 8.61 -5.88 3.66
CA LEU A 401 8.91 -5.20 2.40
C LEU A 401 9.99 -5.92 1.59
N HIS A 402 9.89 -5.77 0.28
CA HIS A 402 10.71 -6.40 -0.74
C HIS A 402 11.08 -5.37 -1.82
N GLU A 403 12.36 -5.02 -1.90
CA GLU A 403 12.89 -4.06 -2.90
C GLU A 403 12.60 -4.54 -4.33
N ASP A 404 12.91 -5.80 -4.62
CA ASP A 404 12.72 -6.41 -5.92
C ASP A 404 11.25 -6.42 -6.37
N MET A 405 10.33 -6.67 -5.43
CA MET A 405 8.90 -6.63 -5.69
C MET A 405 8.43 -5.23 -6.10
N MET A 406 8.76 -4.19 -5.33
CA MET A 406 8.38 -2.81 -5.63
C MET A 406 8.97 -2.35 -6.96
N GLU A 407 10.23 -2.69 -7.23
CA GLU A 407 10.89 -2.30 -8.47
C GLU A 407 10.32 -3.01 -9.70
N GLN A 408 10.08 -4.31 -9.63
CA GLN A 408 9.44 -5.03 -10.73
C GLN A 408 7.99 -4.55 -10.95
N ALA A 409 7.32 -4.09 -9.90
CA ALA A 409 5.97 -3.51 -9.97
C ALA A 409 5.94 -2.09 -10.57
N GLY A 410 7.09 -1.42 -10.66
CA GLY A 410 7.24 -0.08 -11.22
C GLY A 410 7.35 1.02 -10.17
N LEU A 411 8.30 0.91 -9.24
CA LEU A 411 8.57 1.87 -8.18
C LEU A 411 8.77 3.30 -8.74
N ASN A 412 7.90 4.21 -8.30
CA ASN A 412 7.91 5.60 -8.74
C ASN A 412 8.57 6.52 -7.71
N LEU A 413 9.77 7.04 -8.03
CA LEU A 413 10.56 7.95 -7.20
C LEU A 413 10.45 9.42 -7.65
N ALA A 414 9.39 9.76 -8.40
CA ALA A 414 9.09 11.13 -8.78
C ALA A 414 8.91 12.06 -7.56
N PRO A 415 9.25 13.35 -7.67
CA PRO A 415 9.67 14.04 -8.90
C PRO A 415 11.16 13.84 -9.24
N SER A 416 11.95 13.30 -8.33
CA SER A 416 13.40 13.24 -8.51
C SER A 416 13.87 12.15 -9.49
N GLN A 417 13.18 11.02 -9.50
CA GLN A 417 13.54 9.78 -10.22
C GLN A 417 14.96 9.24 -9.93
N GLN A 418 15.69 9.82 -8.98
CA GLN A 418 17.02 9.34 -8.59
C GLN A 418 16.88 8.23 -7.55
N SER A 419 17.80 7.26 -7.60
CA SER A 419 17.86 6.13 -6.67
C SER A 419 18.07 6.57 -5.23
N ILE A 420 17.57 5.78 -4.29
CA ILE A 420 17.61 6.05 -2.84
C ILE A 420 18.42 4.95 -2.17
N PRO A 421 19.71 5.20 -1.84
CA PRO A 421 20.50 4.27 -1.05
C PRO A 421 19.92 4.11 0.36
N TYR A 422 19.85 2.88 0.86
CA TYR A 422 19.45 2.62 2.24
C TYR A 422 20.21 1.44 2.84
N LEU A 423 20.14 1.30 4.16
CA LEU A 423 20.63 0.15 4.91
C LEU A 423 19.46 -0.73 5.34
N ASP A 424 19.43 -1.98 4.87
CA ASP A 424 18.49 -2.98 5.37
C ASP A 424 18.97 -3.52 6.73
N SER A 425 18.27 -3.16 7.79
CA SER A 425 18.58 -3.60 9.16
C SER A 425 17.95 -4.93 9.57
N SER A 426 17.41 -5.69 8.60
CA SER A 426 16.87 -7.04 8.80
C SER A 426 17.90 -8.04 9.32
N SER A 427 19.18 -7.75 9.13
CA SER A 427 20.33 -8.50 9.66
C SER A 427 21.34 -7.54 10.30
N GLN A 428 22.31 -8.11 11.03
CA GLN A 428 23.41 -7.37 11.64
C GLN A 428 24.75 -7.90 11.10
N PRO A 429 25.63 -7.05 10.53
CA PRO A 429 25.41 -5.63 10.29
C PRO A 429 24.34 -5.39 9.21
N ALA A 430 23.77 -4.19 9.19
CA ALA A 430 22.80 -3.80 8.16
C ALA A 430 23.43 -3.85 6.76
N VAL A 431 22.66 -4.31 5.77
CA VAL A 431 23.15 -4.56 4.41
C VAL A 431 22.82 -3.35 3.52
N PRO A 432 23.80 -2.78 2.78
CA PRO A 432 23.53 -1.71 1.84
C PRO A 432 22.66 -2.17 0.67
N HIS A 433 21.65 -1.38 0.36
CA HIS A 433 20.69 -1.59 -0.70
C HIS A 433 20.34 -0.28 -1.41
N THR A 434 19.51 -0.33 -2.46
CA THR A 434 19.16 0.87 -3.23
C THR A 434 17.80 0.67 -3.87
N PHE A 435 16.87 1.59 -3.57
CA PHE A 435 15.62 1.68 -4.33
C PHE A 435 15.84 2.46 -5.62
N ASP A 436 15.54 1.83 -6.75
CA ASP A 436 15.65 2.42 -8.07
C ASP A 436 14.30 2.85 -8.65
N HIS A 437 14.33 3.87 -9.51
CA HIS A 437 13.14 4.27 -10.25
C HIS A 437 12.91 3.33 -11.43
N THR A 438 11.76 2.66 -11.43
CA THR A 438 11.43 1.63 -12.43
C THR A 438 10.01 1.77 -12.98
N ALA A 439 9.30 2.86 -12.67
CA ALA A 439 7.98 3.14 -13.24
C ALA A 439 8.06 3.45 -14.75
N ASP A 440 9.18 4.03 -15.20
CA ASP A 440 9.52 4.29 -16.60
C ASP A 440 11.04 4.15 -16.83
N GLY A 441 11.51 4.46 -18.04
CA GLY A 441 12.94 4.47 -18.37
C GLY A 441 13.53 3.09 -18.74
N PRO A 442 14.87 2.94 -18.70
CA PRO A 442 15.56 1.74 -19.20
C PRO A 442 15.38 0.50 -18.32
N HIS A 443 15.08 0.67 -17.02
CA HIS A 443 14.81 -0.42 -16.07
C HIS A 443 13.31 -0.53 -15.76
N GLN A 444 12.44 -0.09 -16.67
CA GLN A 444 11.01 -0.15 -16.45
C GLN A 444 10.56 -1.58 -16.10
N TYR A 445 9.88 -1.75 -14.96
CA TYR A 445 9.39 -3.02 -14.42
C TYR A 445 10.47 -4.09 -14.21
N GLN A 446 11.72 -3.67 -13.97
CA GLN A 446 12.84 -4.57 -13.72
C GLN A 446 13.52 -4.20 -12.41
N HIS A 447 13.76 -5.18 -11.55
CA HIS A 447 14.62 -5.00 -10.39
C HIS A 447 16.05 -4.70 -10.83
N VAL A 448 16.66 -3.70 -10.21
CA VAL A 448 18.06 -3.32 -10.42
C VAL A 448 18.89 -3.92 -9.29
N PRO A 449 19.67 -4.99 -9.54
CA PRO A 449 20.46 -5.59 -8.49
C PRO A 449 21.50 -4.59 -7.98
N VAL A 450 21.54 -4.42 -6.66
CA VAL A 450 22.57 -3.62 -5.99
C VAL A 450 23.93 -4.24 -6.31
N ALA A 451 24.71 -3.57 -7.15
CA ALA A 451 26.06 -4.01 -7.45
C ALA A 451 26.86 -4.00 -6.14
N PRO A 452 27.52 -5.11 -5.76
CA PRO A 452 28.31 -5.13 -4.54
C PRO A 452 29.36 -4.02 -4.58
N GLN A 453 29.34 -3.13 -3.59
CA GLN A 453 30.28 -2.02 -3.53
C GLN A 453 31.70 -2.58 -3.43
N ARG A 454 32.57 -2.15 -4.35
CA ARG A 454 33.96 -2.57 -4.36
C ARG A 454 34.70 -1.88 -3.21
N LEU A 455 35.63 -2.59 -2.57
CA LEU A 455 36.41 -2.05 -1.44
C LEU A 455 37.40 -0.94 -1.87
N ASP A 456 37.71 -0.81 -3.17
CA ASP A 456 38.53 0.29 -3.70
C ASP A 456 37.76 1.60 -3.86
N ASP A 457 36.44 1.60 -3.67
CA ASP A 457 35.65 2.83 -3.59
C ASP A 457 36.04 3.62 -2.32
N PRO A 458 36.45 4.89 -2.43
CA PRO A 458 36.83 5.72 -1.28
C PRO A 458 35.73 5.89 -0.21
N SER A 459 34.47 5.68 -0.57
CA SER A 459 33.32 5.75 0.34
C SER A 459 33.05 4.43 1.10
N HIS A 460 33.71 3.34 0.73
CA HIS A 460 33.51 2.04 1.37
C HIS A 460 34.04 2.06 2.83
N PRO A 461 33.31 1.53 3.84
CA PRO A 461 33.73 1.56 5.25
C PRO A 461 35.12 0.95 5.49
N ASP A 462 35.44 -0.13 4.77
CA ASP A 462 36.74 -0.80 4.82
C ASP A 462 37.71 -0.41 3.70
N HIS A 463 37.50 0.73 3.03
CA HIS A 463 38.46 1.25 2.06
C HIS A 463 39.89 1.34 2.64
N ALA A 464 39.99 1.75 3.90
CA ALA A 464 41.27 1.84 4.60
C ALA A 464 41.95 0.46 4.77
N LEU A 465 41.19 -0.59 5.11
CA LEU A 465 41.72 -1.95 5.23
C LEU A 465 42.13 -2.49 3.86
N TYR A 466 41.35 -2.21 2.81
CA TYR A 466 41.72 -2.55 1.44
C TYR A 466 43.02 -1.88 1.01
N GLN A 467 43.20 -0.58 1.28
CA GLN A 467 44.45 0.12 0.96
C GLN A 467 45.65 -0.49 1.71
N GLN A 468 45.48 -0.93 2.95
CA GLN A 468 46.53 -1.66 3.69
C GLN A 468 46.86 -3.00 3.01
N ALA A 469 45.84 -3.83 2.74
CA ALA A 469 46.01 -5.11 2.05
C ALA A 469 46.72 -4.92 0.70
N ARG A 470 46.29 -3.92 -0.07
CA ARG A 470 46.86 -3.55 -1.36
C ARG A 470 48.32 -3.14 -1.26
N GLY A 471 48.68 -2.29 -0.30
CA GLY A 471 50.06 -1.89 -0.06
C GLY A 471 50.99 -3.08 0.21
N HIS A 472 50.50 -4.05 0.98
CA HIS A 472 51.24 -5.29 1.28
C HIS A 472 51.36 -6.21 0.05
N VAL A 473 50.27 -6.42 -0.70
CA VAL A 473 50.29 -7.24 -1.93
C VAL A 473 51.19 -6.62 -3.00
N VAL A 474 51.13 -5.29 -3.19
CA VAL A 474 52.01 -4.54 -4.10
C VAL A 474 53.49 -4.73 -3.73
N SER A 475 53.81 -4.62 -2.43
CA SER A 475 55.19 -4.80 -1.95
C SER A 475 55.68 -6.24 -2.17
N LEU A 476 54.79 -7.21 -1.97
CA LEU A 476 55.06 -8.62 -2.24
C LEU A 476 55.31 -8.87 -3.74
N ASP A 477 54.46 -8.36 -4.63
CA ASP A 477 54.63 -8.50 -6.08
C ASP A 477 55.97 -7.91 -6.55
N GLN A 478 56.33 -6.72 -6.05
CA GLN A 478 57.63 -6.09 -6.35
C GLN A 478 58.80 -6.96 -5.87
N SER A 479 58.71 -7.57 -4.69
CA SER A 479 59.76 -8.48 -4.17
C SER A 479 59.93 -9.74 -5.01
N LEU A 480 58.87 -10.16 -5.73
CA LEU A 480 58.87 -11.30 -6.65
C LEU A 480 59.21 -10.89 -8.09
N GLY A 481 59.53 -9.62 -8.34
CA GLY A 481 59.83 -9.09 -9.67
C GLY A 481 58.60 -8.94 -10.58
N ARG A 482 57.39 -8.88 -10.01
CA ARG A 482 56.13 -8.64 -10.73
C ARG A 482 55.74 -7.17 -10.65
N THR A 483 55.17 -6.65 -11.73
CA THR A 483 54.53 -5.33 -11.74
C THR A 483 53.12 -5.48 -11.19
N PRO A 484 52.69 -4.67 -10.19
CA PRO A 484 51.32 -4.71 -9.70
C PRO A 484 50.31 -4.41 -10.81
N ASP A 485 49.22 -5.15 -10.82
CA ASP A 485 48.17 -5.08 -11.84
C ASP A 485 46.77 -5.32 -11.23
N VAL A 486 45.78 -5.56 -12.09
CA VAL A 486 44.40 -5.83 -11.67
C VAL A 486 44.29 -7.06 -10.77
N HIS A 487 45.17 -8.05 -10.91
CA HIS A 487 45.17 -9.26 -10.09
C HIS A 487 45.70 -8.98 -8.68
N SER A 488 46.66 -8.04 -8.55
CA SER A 488 47.09 -7.52 -7.25
C SER A 488 45.93 -6.86 -6.50
N ASP A 489 45.14 -6.04 -7.19
CA ASP A 489 43.99 -5.34 -6.62
C ASP A 489 42.85 -6.31 -6.24
N GLN A 490 42.59 -7.33 -7.07
CA GLN A 490 41.62 -8.39 -6.79
C GLN A 490 42.01 -9.23 -5.56
N LEU A 491 43.28 -9.65 -5.49
CA LEU A 491 43.80 -10.41 -4.35
C LEU A 491 43.78 -9.59 -3.05
N ALA A 492 44.10 -8.30 -3.13
CA ALA A 492 44.02 -7.38 -1.98
C ALA A 492 42.58 -7.20 -1.48
N SER A 493 41.60 -7.10 -2.39
CA SER A 493 40.17 -7.06 -2.05
C SER A 493 39.73 -8.32 -1.31
N ALA A 494 40.07 -9.50 -1.85
CA ALA A 494 39.74 -10.77 -1.22
C ALA A 494 40.42 -10.94 0.16
N ALA A 495 41.68 -10.50 0.28
CA ALA A 495 42.41 -10.52 1.55
C ALA A 495 41.79 -9.60 2.62
N ALA A 496 41.34 -8.40 2.25
CA ALA A 496 40.68 -7.48 3.17
C ALA A 496 39.35 -8.04 3.69
N VAL A 497 38.55 -8.64 2.83
CA VAL A 497 37.28 -9.29 3.22
C VAL A 497 37.54 -10.50 4.12
N GLN A 498 38.47 -11.38 3.74
CA GLN A 498 38.81 -12.55 4.57
C GLN A 498 39.42 -12.15 5.91
N ALA A 499 40.19 -11.07 5.97
CA ALA A 499 40.73 -10.52 7.22
C ALA A 499 39.60 -10.15 8.20
N ARG A 500 38.51 -9.51 7.73
CA ARG A 500 37.34 -9.25 8.57
C ARG A 500 36.67 -10.53 9.05
N ALA A 501 36.41 -11.47 8.14
CA ALA A 501 35.82 -12.77 8.47
C ALA A 501 36.62 -13.49 9.58
N ASP A 502 37.94 -13.39 9.55
CA ASP A 502 38.86 -14.02 10.51
C ASP A 502 39.12 -13.17 11.78
N GLY A 503 38.44 -12.03 11.94
CA GLY A 503 38.51 -11.20 13.14
C GLY A 503 39.63 -10.15 13.17
N LEU A 504 40.34 -9.93 12.06
CA LEU A 504 41.42 -8.96 11.98
C LEU A 504 40.87 -7.53 11.84
N GLN A 505 41.44 -6.61 12.61
CA GLN A 505 41.15 -5.18 12.57
C GLN A 505 42.02 -4.44 11.54
N ARG A 506 43.23 -4.95 11.31
CA ARG A 506 44.23 -4.44 10.37
C ARG A 506 45.08 -5.60 9.85
N ILE A 507 45.88 -5.36 8.82
CA ILE A 507 46.87 -6.32 8.31
C ILE A 507 48.24 -5.69 8.50
N ASP A 508 49.12 -6.35 9.27
CA ASP A 508 50.47 -5.86 9.56
C ASP A 508 51.50 -6.40 8.55
N MET A 509 51.26 -7.60 8.00
CA MET A 509 52.12 -8.24 7.01
C MET A 509 51.34 -9.26 6.19
N VAL A 510 51.75 -9.45 4.93
CA VAL A 510 51.31 -10.58 4.09
C VAL A 510 52.49 -11.42 3.63
N ALA A 511 52.27 -12.71 3.40
CA ALA A 511 53.27 -13.63 2.85
C ALA A 511 52.61 -14.74 2.04
N LEU A 512 53.31 -15.29 1.05
CA LEU A 512 52.85 -16.49 0.35
C LEU A 512 53.13 -17.75 1.19
N SER A 513 52.26 -18.75 1.06
CA SER A 513 52.58 -20.12 1.48
C SER A 513 53.77 -20.66 0.69
N THR A 514 54.45 -21.67 1.23
CA THR A 514 55.63 -22.30 0.60
C THR A 514 55.35 -22.84 -0.80
N ASP A 515 54.11 -23.25 -1.09
CA ASP A 515 53.63 -23.74 -2.39
C ASP A 515 53.00 -22.65 -3.27
N GLY A 516 52.96 -21.39 -2.81
CA GLY A 516 52.38 -20.25 -3.50
C GLY A 516 50.85 -20.28 -3.68
N GLN A 517 50.15 -21.26 -3.11
CA GLN A 517 48.71 -21.44 -3.31
C GLN A 517 47.86 -20.53 -2.42
N ARG A 518 48.43 -19.95 -1.36
CA ARG A 518 47.71 -19.07 -0.44
C ARG A 518 48.52 -17.83 -0.09
N LEU A 519 47.81 -16.71 0.03
CA LEU A 519 48.30 -15.50 0.67
C LEU A 519 47.86 -15.52 2.13
N TRP A 520 48.81 -15.39 3.04
CA TRP A 520 48.58 -15.25 4.47
C TRP A 520 48.66 -13.78 4.85
N GLY A 521 47.80 -13.36 5.77
CA GLY A 521 47.87 -12.05 6.44
C GLY A 521 47.94 -12.24 7.94
N VAL A 522 48.66 -11.38 8.65
CA VAL A 522 48.76 -11.44 10.11
C VAL A 522 48.51 -10.07 10.75
N GLN A 523 47.96 -10.10 11.97
CA GLN A 523 47.90 -8.96 12.87
C GLN A 523 48.58 -9.35 14.19
N THR A 524 49.65 -8.65 14.53
CA THR A 524 50.42 -8.89 15.76
C THR A 524 49.90 -7.98 16.89
N PRO A 525 49.67 -8.50 18.10
CA PRO A 525 49.25 -7.67 19.23
C PRO A 525 50.25 -6.53 19.53
N PRO A 526 49.78 -5.31 19.85
CA PRO A 526 50.67 -4.20 20.18
C PRO A 526 51.67 -4.55 21.30
N GLY A 527 52.94 -4.17 21.11
CA GLY A 527 54.00 -4.38 22.10
C GLY A 527 54.64 -5.77 22.10
N ARG A 528 54.24 -6.67 21.17
CA ARG A 528 54.90 -7.96 20.98
C ARG A 528 55.69 -8.01 19.68
N THR A 529 56.78 -8.76 19.74
CA THR A 529 57.62 -9.13 18.58
C THR A 529 57.64 -10.64 18.35
N ASP A 530 57.02 -11.43 19.24
CA ASP A 530 56.77 -12.85 19.03
C ASP A 530 55.45 -13.06 18.28
N HIS A 531 55.42 -14.04 17.37
CA HIS A 531 54.28 -14.36 16.51
C HIS A 531 53.29 -15.36 17.14
N LEU A 532 53.36 -15.56 18.46
CA LEU A 532 52.62 -16.61 19.17
C LEU A 532 51.12 -16.31 19.28
N PHE A 533 50.74 -15.03 19.20
CA PHE A 533 49.37 -14.56 19.39
C PHE A 533 48.86 -13.75 18.18
N ASP A 534 49.50 -13.93 17.04
CA ASP A 534 49.05 -13.30 15.79
C ASP A 534 47.64 -13.81 15.46
N LEU A 535 46.73 -12.88 15.17
CA LEU A 535 45.55 -13.22 14.41
C LEU A 535 45.99 -13.46 12.96
N ARG A 536 45.45 -14.49 12.33
CA ARG A 536 45.88 -14.92 11.00
C ARG A 536 44.69 -15.03 10.09
N THR A 537 44.88 -14.62 8.85
CA THR A 537 43.94 -14.83 7.77
C THR A 537 44.64 -15.52 6.60
N SER A 538 43.88 -16.23 5.78
CA SER A 538 44.45 -16.89 4.59
C SER A 538 43.46 -16.97 3.44
N VAL A 539 43.86 -16.43 2.29
CA VAL A 539 43.07 -16.43 1.06
C VAL A 539 43.81 -17.25 -0.03
N PRO A 540 43.12 -18.08 -0.83
CA PRO A 540 43.73 -18.71 -1.99
C PRO A 540 44.26 -17.66 -2.98
N THR A 541 45.46 -17.84 -3.53
CA THR A 541 45.99 -16.92 -4.54
C THR A 541 45.15 -16.91 -5.83
N ALA A 542 44.35 -17.96 -6.07
CA ALA A 542 43.37 -18.02 -7.13
C ALA A 542 42.30 -16.92 -7.06
N GLU A 543 42.05 -16.33 -5.87
CA GLU A 543 41.14 -15.17 -5.74
C GLU A 543 41.68 -13.91 -6.44
N ALA A 544 42.95 -13.91 -6.86
CA ALA A 544 43.48 -12.90 -7.77
C ALA A 544 42.80 -12.88 -9.14
N MET A 545 41.98 -13.89 -9.47
CA MET A 545 41.14 -13.95 -10.67
C MET A 545 39.67 -13.59 -10.39
N THR A 546 39.31 -13.30 -9.14
CA THR A 546 37.96 -12.96 -8.72
C THR A 546 37.74 -11.45 -8.89
N PRO A 547 36.79 -10.99 -9.72
CA PRO A 547 36.47 -9.57 -9.82
C PRO A 547 36.19 -8.94 -8.45
N MET A 548 36.59 -7.69 -8.26
CA MET A 548 36.49 -7.03 -6.96
C MET A 548 35.05 -6.84 -6.48
N GLU A 549 34.09 -6.79 -7.40
CA GLU A 549 32.66 -6.81 -7.12
C GLU A 549 32.27 -8.12 -6.41
N GLN A 550 32.80 -9.26 -6.86
CA GLN A 550 32.48 -10.57 -6.26
C GLN A 550 33.13 -10.76 -4.89
N SER A 551 34.31 -10.18 -4.65
CA SER A 551 34.89 -10.17 -3.31
C SER A 551 34.16 -9.17 -2.39
N GLY A 552 33.82 -7.99 -2.89
CA GLY A 552 33.00 -7.00 -2.19
C GLY A 552 31.64 -7.55 -1.74
N ALA A 553 31.00 -8.40 -2.56
CA ALA A 553 29.76 -9.10 -2.21
C ALA A 553 29.86 -9.96 -0.94
N LYS A 554 31.06 -10.44 -0.60
CA LYS A 554 31.30 -11.27 0.59
C LYS A 554 31.51 -10.43 1.86
N TRP A 555 31.68 -9.11 1.74
CA TRP A 555 32.01 -8.21 2.85
C TRP A 555 30.95 -8.15 3.96
N PRO A 556 29.63 -8.07 3.69
CA PRO A 556 28.63 -8.00 4.76
C PRO A 556 28.66 -9.22 5.69
N LEU A 557 28.82 -10.42 5.11
CA LEU A 557 28.96 -11.66 5.89
C LEU A 557 30.25 -11.68 6.70
N ALA A 558 31.36 -11.20 6.13
CA ALA A 558 32.64 -11.09 6.83
C ALA A 558 32.55 -10.14 8.03
N MET A 559 31.82 -9.02 7.89
CA MET A 559 31.60 -8.09 8.99
C MET A 559 30.69 -8.65 10.09
N GLN A 560 29.66 -9.43 9.74
CA GLN A 560 28.87 -10.15 10.74
C GLN A 560 29.74 -11.07 11.60
N GLN A 561 30.65 -11.80 10.97
CA GLN A 561 31.57 -12.71 11.67
C GLN A 561 32.54 -11.91 12.56
N PHE A 562 33.06 -10.80 12.05
CA PHE A 562 33.93 -9.88 12.79
C PHE A 562 33.27 -9.35 14.07
N GLU A 563 32.04 -8.84 13.97
CA GLU A 563 31.29 -8.28 15.10
C GLU A 563 30.97 -9.36 16.15
N GLN A 564 30.56 -10.55 15.72
CA GLN A 564 30.33 -11.68 16.62
C GLN A 564 31.60 -12.14 17.33
N ALA A 565 32.76 -12.08 16.67
CA ALA A 565 34.04 -12.39 17.29
C ALA A 565 34.44 -11.33 18.33
N GLN A 566 34.20 -10.04 18.05
CA GLN A 566 34.45 -8.96 19.01
C GLN A 566 33.55 -9.04 20.23
N ALA A 567 32.25 -9.29 20.05
CA ALA A 567 31.31 -9.43 21.16
C ALA A 567 31.74 -10.57 22.10
N ARG A 568 32.11 -11.74 21.55
CA ARG A 568 32.61 -12.88 22.33
C ARG A 568 33.90 -12.55 23.10
N GLN A 569 34.83 -11.81 22.51
CA GLN A 569 36.05 -11.39 23.21
C GLN A 569 35.77 -10.39 24.34
N GLN A 570 34.81 -9.48 24.18
CA GLN A 570 34.41 -8.55 25.22
C GLN A 570 33.74 -9.26 26.40
N GLU A 571 32.87 -10.24 26.15
CA GLU A 571 32.25 -11.05 27.20
C GLU A 571 33.30 -11.87 27.99
N GLN A 572 34.26 -12.49 27.29
CA GLN A 572 35.33 -13.25 27.94
C GLN A 572 36.22 -12.38 28.81
N SER A 573 36.57 -11.17 28.35
CA SER A 573 37.40 -10.24 29.12
C SER A 573 36.67 -9.65 30.32
N GLN A 574 35.35 -9.44 30.25
CA GLN A 574 34.54 -9.05 31.42
C GLN A 574 34.42 -10.16 32.47
N GLN A 575 34.28 -11.43 32.05
CA GLN A 575 34.26 -12.57 32.97
C GLN A 575 35.61 -12.77 33.68
N VAL A 576 36.73 -12.61 32.98
CA VAL A 576 38.08 -12.68 33.58
C VAL A 576 38.31 -11.52 34.54
N ALA A 577 37.83 -10.31 34.22
CA ALA A 577 37.94 -9.15 35.10
C ALA A 577 37.10 -9.29 36.39
N GLN A 578 35.91 -9.90 36.32
CA GLN A 578 35.09 -10.18 37.52
C GLN A 578 35.67 -11.27 38.42
N GLN A 579 36.41 -12.23 37.86
CA GLN A 579 37.10 -13.28 38.64
C GLN A 579 38.41 -12.80 39.30
N GLN A 580 38.97 -11.66 38.88
CA GLN A 580 40.22 -11.10 39.42
C GLN A 580 40.02 -9.93 40.40
N ALA A 581 38.78 -9.59 40.78
CA ALA A 581 38.52 -8.61 41.83
C ALA A 581 38.94 -9.17 43.20
N PRO A 582 39.89 -8.55 43.94
CA PRO A 582 40.31 -9.06 45.24
C PRO A 582 39.20 -8.86 46.28
N SER A 583 38.87 -9.93 47.01
CA SER A 583 38.03 -9.90 48.20
C SER A 583 38.72 -9.10 49.31
N GLN A 584 38.31 -7.84 49.50
CA GLN A 584 38.66 -7.10 50.70
C GLN A 584 37.94 -7.73 51.91
N GLY A 585 38.68 -8.50 52.69
CA GLY A 585 38.23 -9.05 53.97
C GLY A 585 38.01 -7.94 55.02
N PRO A 586 37.06 -8.12 55.94
CA PRO A 586 36.66 -7.08 56.90
C PRO A 586 37.77 -6.81 57.92
N VAL A 587 38.03 -5.52 58.16
CA VAL A 587 38.97 -5.02 59.18
C VAL A 587 38.35 -5.24 60.56
N MET A 588 38.91 -6.16 61.35
CA MET A 588 38.57 -6.34 62.77
C MET A 588 39.27 -5.27 63.61
N THR A 589 38.48 -4.40 64.23
CA THR A 589 38.92 -3.47 65.26
C THR A 589 39.06 -4.22 66.59
N HIS A 590 40.28 -4.33 67.12
CA HIS A 590 40.51 -4.76 68.50
C HIS A 590 40.52 -3.54 69.43
N GLY A 591 39.55 -3.50 70.34
CA GLY A 591 39.57 -2.60 71.49
C GLY A 591 40.49 -3.13 72.59
N ALA A 592 41.12 -2.22 73.33
CA ALA A 592 41.66 -2.48 74.65
C ALA A 592 41.62 -1.18 75.50
N LEU A 593 40.84 -1.30 76.59
CA LEU A 593 40.94 -0.70 77.93
C LEU A 593 40.88 0.82 78.10
#